data_AF-A0A8J8K887-F1
#
_entry.id   AF-A0A8J8K887-F1
#
_cell.length_a   1.000
_cell.length_b   1.000
_cell.length_c   1.000
_cell.angle_alpha   90.00
_cell.angle_beta   90.00
_cell.angle_gamma   90.00
#
_symmetry.space_group_name_H-M   'P 1'
#
loop_
_entity.id
_entity.type
_entity.pdbx_description
1 polymer ?
#
loop_
_entity_poly.entity_id
_entity_poly.type
_entity_poly.pdbx_seq_one_letter_code
_entity_poly.pdbx_strand_id
1 'polypeptide(L)'
;MVKKENIKSTTPKKKKGFQVFIWNSKIHNAFIVLLVVCVFLLFGAMKVQTLYIHQLKTDIMSDRSEAFDYEYDVMLAEDFLEKTELDSLSIAGMVKYYTDNNYEDIYYNAGYVEATLDQCGDKGCFRVTYRYNQNKGLYIDVLQKRIK
;
A
#
# COMPACT_ATOMS: atom_id res chain seq x y z
N MET A 1 70.45 54.28 -21.96
CA MET A 1 69.03 54.55 -21.67
C MET A 1 68.28 53.23 -21.59
N VAL A 2 67.97 52.77 -20.39
CA VAL A 2 67.27 51.49 -20.16
C VAL A 2 65.77 51.73 -20.22
N LYS A 3 65.09 51.17 -21.23
CA LYS A 3 63.62 51.15 -21.35
C LYS A 3 63.04 50.31 -20.20
N LYS A 4 62.25 50.93 -19.33
CA LYS A 4 61.43 50.21 -18.34
C LYS A 4 60.13 49.76 -18.99
N GLU A 5 59.86 48.46 -18.89
CA GLU A 5 58.66 47.80 -19.36
C GLU A 5 57.44 48.21 -18.54
N ASN A 6 56.32 48.41 -19.22
CA ASN A 6 55.05 48.83 -18.63
C ASN A 6 54.22 47.56 -18.34
N ILE A 7 54.34 47.03 -17.13
CA ILE A 7 53.55 45.88 -16.67
C ILE A 7 52.12 46.38 -16.43
N LYS A 8 51.20 46.08 -17.36
CA LYS A 8 49.76 46.30 -17.17
C LYS A 8 49.29 45.46 -15.98
N SER A 9 48.90 46.11 -14.88
CA SER A 9 48.29 45.42 -13.76
C SER A 9 46.88 44.97 -14.15
N THR A 10 46.70 43.66 -14.28
CA THR A 10 45.38 43.05 -14.40
C THR A 10 44.68 43.14 -13.05
N THR A 11 43.62 43.94 -12.99
CA THR A 11 42.76 44.07 -11.82
C THR A 11 42.10 42.70 -11.54
N PRO A 12 42.18 42.14 -10.33
CA PRO A 12 41.52 40.88 -10.03
C PRO A 12 40.00 41.08 -10.10
N LYS A 13 39.31 40.26 -10.91
CA LYS A 13 37.84 40.20 -10.94
C LYS A 13 37.35 39.92 -9.52
N LYS A 14 36.58 40.85 -8.93
CA LYS A 14 35.85 40.64 -7.68
C LYS A 14 35.01 39.36 -7.82
N LYS A 15 35.40 38.29 -7.13
CA LYS A 15 34.53 37.13 -6.92
C LYS A 15 33.26 37.65 -6.26
N LYS A 16 32.10 37.40 -6.87
CA LYS A 16 30.80 37.58 -6.20
C LYS A 16 30.87 36.75 -4.92
N GLY A 17 31.02 37.42 -3.79
CA GLY A 17 30.99 36.77 -2.48
C GLY A 17 29.73 35.94 -2.39
N PHE A 18 29.88 34.68 -2.02
CA PHE A 18 28.78 33.83 -1.61
C PHE A 18 28.15 34.54 -0.40
N GLN A 19 27.00 35.19 -0.62
CA GLN A 19 26.23 35.76 0.49
C GLN A 19 25.72 34.58 1.29
N VAL A 20 26.41 34.27 2.39
CA VAL A 20 25.86 33.44 3.45
C VAL A 20 24.58 34.13 3.88
N PHE A 21 23.43 33.49 3.63
CA PHE A 21 22.14 33.99 4.04
C PHE A 21 22.13 33.98 5.56
N ILE A 22 22.47 35.10 6.20
CA ILE A 22 22.47 35.23 7.64
C ILE A 22 21.01 35.14 8.07
N TRP A 23 20.62 33.97 8.59
CA TRP A 23 19.32 33.76 9.19
C TRP A 23 19.16 34.76 10.33
N ASN A 24 18.30 35.75 10.10
CA ASN A 24 17.97 36.72 11.12
C ASN A 24 17.22 35.97 12.23
N SER A 25 17.52 36.25 13.51
CA SER A 25 16.99 35.50 14.67
C SER A 25 15.45 35.37 14.66
N LYS A 26 14.75 36.33 14.05
CA LYS A 26 13.29 36.32 13.88
C LYS A 26 12.79 35.22 12.92
N ILE A 27 13.55 34.88 11.87
CA ILE A 27 13.21 33.83 10.90
C ILE A 27 13.36 32.45 11.55
N HIS A 28 14.39 32.28 12.38
CA HIS A 28 14.62 31.02 13.08
C HIS A 28 13.47 30.70 14.05
N ASN A 29 12.98 31.71 14.78
CA ASN A 29 11.83 31.54 15.67
C ASN A 29 10.53 31.25 14.89
N ALA A 30 10.29 31.94 13.77
CA ALA A 30 9.13 31.67 12.91
C ALA A 30 9.17 30.24 12.32
N PHE A 31 10.35 29.77 11.93
CA PHE A 31 10.55 28.41 11.43
C PHE A 31 10.30 27.35 12.52
N ILE A 32 10.81 27.56 13.74
CA ILE A 32 10.56 26.64 14.87
C ILE A 32 9.06 26.56 15.17
N VAL A 33 8.35 27.69 15.22
CA VAL A 33 6.90 27.72 15.48
C VAL A 33 6.14 26.95 14.38
N LEU A 34 6.48 27.16 13.11
CA LEU A 34 5.89 26.42 12.00
C LEU A 34 6.11 24.91 12.12
N LEU A 35 7.33 24.50 12.51
CA LEU A 35 7.72 23.10 12.63
C LEU A 35 6.94 22.40 13.76
N VAL A 36 6.76 23.08 14.89
CA VAL A 36 5.93 22.59 16.00
C VAL A 36 4.48 22.39 15.55
N VAL A 37 3.90 23.36 14.82
CA VAL A 37 2.52 23.23 14.28
C VAL A 37 2.41 22.04 13.33
N CYS A 38 3.37 21.83 12.43
CA CYS A 38 3.38 20.67 11.54
C CYS A 38 3.43 19.34 12.31
N VAL A 39 4.25 19.25 13.37
CA VAL A 39 4.31 18.05 14.21
C VAL A 39 2.97 17.78 14.88
N PHE A 40 2.30 18.81 15.42
CA PHE A 40 0.96 18.65 16.01
C PHE A 40 -0.08 18.17 15.00
N LEU A 41 -0.06 18.69 13.76
CA LEU A 41 -0.95 18.24 12.70
C LEU A 41 -0.70 16.77 12.32
N LEU A 42 0.56 16.34 12.25
CA LEU A 42 0.93 14.96 11.96
C LEU A 42 0.48 13.99 13.07
N PHE A 43 0.66 14.36 14.34
CA PHE A 43 0.15 13.56 15.47
C PHE A 43 -1.38 13.46 15.45
N GLY A 44 -2.08 14.56 15.11
CA GLY A 44 -3.52 14.56 14.92
C GLY A 44 -3.96 13.60 13.82
N ALA A 45 -3.32 13.66 12.65
CA ALA A 45 -3.59 12.77 11.52
C ALA A 45 -3.32 11.29 11.87
N MET A 46 -2.20 11.01 12.54
CA MET A 46 -1.89 9.65 13.02
C MET A 46 -2.95 9.13 13.99
N LYS A 47 -3.41 9.95 14.94
CA LYS A 47 -4.46 9.55 15.89
C LYS A 47 -5.78 9.22 15.18
N VAL A 48 -6.17 10.02 14.19
CA VAL A 48 -7.37 9.77 13.39
C VAL A 48 -7.22 8.48 12.58
N GLN A 49 -6.06 8.24 11.96
CA GLN A 49 -5.77 6.98 11.27
C GLN A 49 -5.80 5.77 12.21
N THR A 50 -5.20 5.87 13.41
CA THR A 50 -5.23 4.80 14.41
C THR A 50 -6.66 4.54 14.90
N LEU A 51 -7.45 5.58 15.15
CA LEU A 51 -8.85 5.43 15.54
C LEU A 51 -9.68 4.80 14.42
N TYR A 52 -9.45 5.19 13.17
CA TYR A 52 -10.13 4.64 12.00
C TYR A 52 -9.75 3.16 11.76
N ILE A 53 -8.48 2.80 11.90
CA ILE A 53 -8.02 1.39 11.85
C ILE A 53 -8.62 0.59 13.01
N HIS A 54 -8.68 1.17 14.21
CA HIS A 54 -9.30 0.52 15.35
C HIS A 54 -10.80 0.35 15.12
N GLN A 55 -11.51 1.36 14.61
CA GLN A 55 -12.92 1.27 14.25
C GLN A 55 -13.17 0.24 13.16
N LEU A 56 -12.38 0.23 12.08
CA LEU A 56 -12.41 -0.84 11.07
C LEU A 56 -12.25 -2.22 11.71
N LYS A 57 -11.26 -2.41 12.59
CA LYS A 57 -11.07 -3.67 13.30
C LYS A 57 -12.25 -4.01 14.21
N THR A 58 -12.86 -3.02 14.84
CA THR A 58 -13.96 -3.20 15.79
C THR A 58 -15.28 -3.44 15.08
N ASP A 59 -15.56 -2.76 13.97
CA ASP A 59 -16.74 -2.97 13.12
C ASP A 59 -16.66 -4.31 12.40
N ILE A 60 -15.46 -4.72 11.94
CA ILE A 60 -15.19 -6.09 11.48
C ILE A 60 -15.36 -7.13 12.60
N MET A 61 -15.29 -6.73 13.87
CA MET A 61 -15.50 -7.61 15.02
C MET A 61 -16.92 -7.52 15.62
N SER A 62 -17.66 -6.42 15.45
CA SER A 62 -18.99 -6.21 16.02
C SER A 62 -20.09 -6.76 15.11
N ASP A 63 -19.87 -6.81 13.80
CA ASP A 63 -20.68 -7.59 12.85
C ASP A 63 -20.48 -9.11 13.01
N ARG A 64 -19.59 -9.56 13.89
CA ARG A 64 -19.38 -11.00 14.18
C ARG A 64 -20.42 -11.61 15.12
N SER A 65 -21.40 -10.85 15.60
CA SER A 65 -22.47 -11.42 16.43
C SER A 65 -23.48 -12.26 15.62
N GLU A 66 -23.41 -12.26 14.28
CA GLU A 66 -24.19 -13.15 13.40
C GLU A 66 -23.33 -14.21 12.66
N ALA A 67 -22.02 -14.27 12.90
CA ALA A 67 -21.07 -15.10 12.15
C ALA A 67 -20.84 -16.49 12.77
N PHE A 68 -21.87 -17.32 12.85
CA PHE A 68 -21.70 -18.77 12.94
C PHE A 68 -21.84 -19.34 11.52
N ASP A 69 -20.70 -19.57 10.84
CA ASP A 69 -20.47 -20.52 9.72
C ASP A 69 -19.41 -20.08 8.69
N TYR A 70 -18.76 -18.93 8.87
CA TYR A 70 -17.73 -18.44 7.95
C TYR A 70 -16.34 -18.41 8.59
N GLU A 71 -15.40 -19.17 8.04
CA GLU A 71 -13.97 -19.01 8.28
C GLU A 71 -13.43 -18.09 7.17
N TYR A 72 -13.02 -16.88 7.55
CA TYR A 72 -12.42 -15.90 6.65
C TYR A 72 -10.91 -15.98 6.80
N ASP A 73 -10.23 -16.44 5.74
CA ASP A 73 -8.78 -16.47 5.66
C ASP A 73 -8.29 -15.57 4.53
N VAL A 74 -7.08 -15.03 4.70
CA VAL A 74 -6.43 -14.16 3.71
C VAL A 74 -5.14 -14.83 3.28
N MET A 75 -5.09 -15.23 2.02
CA MET A 75 -3.88 -15.80 1.43
C MET A 75 -3.03 -14.70 0.80
N LEU A 76 -1.72 -14.73 1.04
CA LEU A 76 -0.77 -13.90 0.29
C LEU A 76 -0.77 -14.33 -1.18
N ALA A 77 -0.77 -13.33 -2.06
CA ALA A 77 -0.66 -13.50 -3.51
C ALA A 77 0.49 -14.43 -3.93
N GLU A 78 1.67 -14.26 -3.31
CA GLU A 78 2.87 -15.03 -3.61
C GLU A 78 2.68 -16.51 -3.29
N ASP A 79 2.15 -16.83 -2.11
CA ASP A 79 1.84 -18.20 -1.69
C ASP A 79 0.83 -18.87 -2.64
N PHE A 80 -0.14 -18.09 -3.15
CA PHE A 80 -1.09 -18.60 -4.13
C PHE A 80 -0.40 -18.89 -5.46
N LEU A 81 0.42 -17.97 -5.97
CA LEU A 81 1.18 -18.16 -7.21
C LEU A 81 2.07 -19.41 -7.15
N GLU A 82 2.76 -19.62 -6.04
CA GLU A 82 3.62 -20.79 -5.82
C GLU A 82 2.81 -22.09 -5.84
N LYS A 83 1.66 -22.11 -5.16
CA LYS A 83 0.79 -23.30 -5.10
C LYS A 83 0.06 -23.61 -6.41
N THR A 84 -0.16 -22.59 -7.24
CA THR A 84 -0.99 -22.70 -8.45
C THR A 84 -0.18 -22.68 -9.74
N GLU A 85 1.14 -22.56 -9.65
CA GLU A 85 2.06 -22.47 -10.79
C GLU A 85 1.66 -21.36 -11.78
N LEU A 86 1.11 -20.26 -11.27
CA LEU A 86 0.72 -19.12 -12.07
C LEU A 86 1.90 -18.15 -12.26
N ASP A 87 2.14 -17.75 -13.51
CA ASP A 87 3.23 -16.83 -13.83
C ASP A 87 2.89 -15.35 -13.56
N SER A 88 1.60 -15.00 -13.39
CA SER A 88 1.17 -13.63 -13.06
C SER A 88 -0.22 -13.55 -12.44
N LEU A 89 -0.41 -12.63 -11.49
CA LEU A 89 -1.72 -12.27 -10.94
C LEU A 89 -2.37 -11.19 -11.81
N SER A 90 -3.16 -11.62 -12.79
CA SER A 90 -4.00 -10.75 -13.61
C SER A 90 -5.42 -11.29 -13.67
N ILE A 91 -6.42 -10.42 -13.89
CA ILE A 91 -7.82 -10.89 -14.02
C ILE A 91 -7.95 -11.94 -15.11
N ALA A 92 -7.30 -11.74 -16.27
CA ALA A 92 -7.30 -12.72 -17.35
C ALA A 92 -6.64 -14.05 -16.94
N GLY A 93 -5.50 -13.99 -16.24
CA GLY A 93 -4.81 -15.18 -15.73
C GLY A 93 -5.66 -15.94 -14.70
N MET A 94 -6.28 -15.23 -13.76
CA MET A 94 -7.13 -15.82 -12.71
C MET A 94 -8.40 -16.44 -13.29
N VAL A 95 -9.04 -15.78 -14.27
CA VAL A 95 -10.20 -16.36 -14.97
C VAL A 95 -9.81 -17.66 -15.69
N LYS A 96 -8.68 -17.66 -16.41
CA LYS A 96 -8.18 -18.86 -17.07
C LYS A 96 -7.93 -19.97 -16.05
N TYR A 97 -7.23 -19.67 -14.96
CA TYR A 97 -6.95 -20.62 -13.88
C TYR A 97 -8.23 -21.25 -13.31
N TYR A 98 -9.23 -20.44 -12.94
CA TYR A 98 -10.49 -20.96 -12.39
C TYR A 98 -11.28 -21.78 -13.40
N THR A 99 -11.25 -21.38 -14.67
CA THR A 99 -11.90 -22.14 -15.76
C THR A 99 -11.22 -23.50 -15.95
N ASP A 100 -9.88 -23.53 -15.99
CA ASP A 100 -9.10 -24.76 -16.18
C ASP A 100 -9.27 -25.75 -15.02
N ASN A 101 -9.60 -25.26 -13.81
CA ASN A 101 -9.79 -26.07 -12.60
C ASN A 101 -11.26 -26.43 -12.29
N ASN A 102 -12.19 -26.18 -13.22
CA ASN A 102 -13.61 -26.55 -13.10
C ASN A 102 -14.31 -26.04 -11.82
N TYR A 103 -14.09 -24.77 -11.49
CA TYR A 103 -14.87 -24.11 -10.42
C TYR A 103 -16.37 -24.07 -10.78
N GLU A 104 -17.24 -24.18 -9.77
CA GLU A 104 -18.69 -24.30 -9.97
C GLU A 104 -19.32 -22.98 -10.44
N ASP A 105 -19.00 -21.87 -9.77
CA ASP A 105 -19.41 -20.54 -10.20
C ASP A 105 -18.19 -19.64 -10.35
N ILE A 106 -18.14 -18.88 -11.45
CA ILE A 106 -17.12 -17.86 -11.70
C ILE A 106 -17.84 -16.54 -11.96
N TYR A 107 -17.60 -15.55 -11.09
CA TYR A 107 -18.15 -14.20 -11.23
C TYR A 107 -17.03 -13.22 -11.62
N TYR A 108 -17.27 -12.45 -12.69
CA TYR A 108 -16.31 -11.49 -13.22
C TYR A 108 -16.88 -10.07 -13.19
N ASN A 109 -16.05 -9.12 -12.79
CA ASN A 109 -16.32 -7.68 -12.85
C ASN A 109 -15.03 -6.91 -13.17
N ALA A 110 -15.12 -5.64 -13.53
CA ALA A 110 -13.95 -4.82 -13.85
C ALA A 110 -12.99 -4.76 -12.65
N GLY A 111 -11.78 -5.34 -12.80
CA GLY A 111 -10.75 -5.40 -11.76
C GLY A 111 -11.00 -6.44 -10.66
N TYR A 112 -11.95 -7.36 -10.86
CA TYR A 112 -12.36 -8.34 -9.86
C TYR A 112 -12.79 -9.67 -10.47
N VAL A 113 -12.34 -10.78 -9.88
CA VAL A 113 -12.85 -12.12 -10.21
C VAL A 113 -13.00 -12.94 -8.93
N GLU A 114 -14.09 -13.68 -8.86
CA GLU A 114 -14.41 -14.60 -7.78
C GLU A 114 -14.76 -15.96 -8.36
N ALA A 115 -14.35 -17.03 -7.69
CA ALA A 115 -14.75 -18.39 -8.03
C ALA A 115 -15.03 -19.23 -6.80
N THR A 116 -16.07 -20.07 -6.87
CA THR A 116 -16.51 -20.97 -5.81
C THR A 116 -16.30 -22.43 -6.20
N LEU A 117 -15.95 -23.25 -5.21
CA LEU A 117 -15.91 -24.70 -5.34
C LEU A 117 -16.30 -25.35 -4.00
N ASP A 118 -16.91 -26.53 -4.06
CA ASP A 118 -17.21 -27.33 -2.88
C ASP A 118 -16.07 -28.32 -2.59
N GLN A 119 -15.46 -28.20 -1.41
CA GLN A 119 -14.35 -29.02 -0.90
C GLN A 119 -14.86 -29.90 0.22
N CYS A 120 -14.93 -31.21 -0.03
CA CYS A 120 -15.28 -32.21 0.98
C CYS A 120 -14.05 -32.97 1.45
N GLY A 121 -13.85 -33.04 2.78
CA GLY A 121 -12.83 -33.87 3.41
C GLY A 121 -13.35 -34.54 4.67
N ASP A 122 -12.45 -35.13 5.46
CA ASP A 122 -12.81 -35.91 6.66
C ASP A 122 -13.56 -35.11 7.74
N LYS A 123 -13.46 -33.77 7.69
CA LYS A 123 -14.09 -32.85 8.66
C LYS A 123 -15.40 -32.22 8.17
N GLY A 124 -15.88 -32.63 7.00
CA GLY A 124 -17.12 -32.16 6.35
C GLY A 124 -16.89 -31.48 5.01
N CYS A 125 -17.99 -31.00 4.42
CA CYS A 125 -17.99 -30.25 3.17
C CYS A 125 -18.02 -28.74 3.41
N PHE A 126 -17.18 -28.01 2.68
CA PHE A 126 -17.04 -26.57 2.74
C PHE A 126 -17.12 -25.99 1.34
N ARG A 127 -17.95 -24.98 1.16
CA ARG A 127 -17.92 -24.11 0.00
C ARG A 127 -16.81 -23.11 0.17
N VAL A 128 -15.81 -23.19 -0.68
CA VAL A 128 -14.64 -22.31 -0.68
C VAL A 128 -14.78 -21.32 -1.82
N THR A 129 -14.70 -20.03 -1.49
CA THR A 129 -14.76 -18.92 -2.43
C THR A 129 -13.39 -18.26 -2.48
N TYR A 130 -12.75 -18.26 -3.65
CA TYR A 130 -11.51 -17.52 -3.90
C TYR A 130 -11.85 -16.23 -4.61
N ARG A 131 -11.33 -15.12 -4.10
CA ARG A 131 -11.65 -13.80 -4.62
C ARG A 131 -10.38 -12.99 -4.83
N TYR A 132 -10.15 -12.61 -6.08
CA TYR A 132 -9.04 -11.76 -6.51
C TYR A 132 -9.56 -10.38 -6.89
N ASN A 133 -8.96 -9.33 -6.30
CA ASN A 133 -9.29 -7.94 -6.57
C ASN A 133 -8.02 -7.15 -6.87
N GLN A 134 -7.86 -6.70 -8.12
CA GLN A 134 -6.69 -5.94 -8.57
C GLN A 134 -6.49 -4.63 -7.79
N ASN A 135 -7.57 -4.03 -7.28
CA ASN A 135 -7.50 -2.77 -6.54
C ASN A 135 -7.07 -2.97 -5.08
N LYS A 136 -7.14 -4.20 -4.54
CA LYS A 136 -6.78 -4.50 -3.14
C LYS A 136 -5.36 -5.03 -2.96
N GLY A 137 -4.59 -5.22 -4.04
CA GLY A 137 -3.16 -5.56 -3.97
C GLY A 137 -2.84 -7.05 -3.89
N LEU A 138 -1.84 -7.41 -3.08
CA LEU A 138 -1.16 -8.72 -3.02
C LEU A 138 -1.90 -9.80 -2.20
N TYR A 139 -3.22 -9.79 -2.18
CA TYR A 139 -3.99 -10.72 -1.34
C TYR A 139 -5.15 -11.34 -2.10
N ILE A 140 -5.46 -12.60 -1.78
CA ILE A 140 -6.64 -13.32 -2.24
C ILE A 140 -7.51 -13.59 -1.02
N ASP A 141 -8.75 -13.12 -1.09
CA ASP A 141 -9.75 -13.38 -0.06
C ASP A 141 -10.22 -14.84 -0.21
N VAL A 142 -10.14 -15.63 0.87
CA VAL A 142 -10.64 -17.00 0.91
C VAL A 142 -11.79 -17.08 1.91
N LEU A 143 -13.01 -17.29 1.39
CA LEU A 143 -14.20 -17.46 2.22
C LEU A 143 -14.54 -18.94 2.27
N GLN A 144 -14.59 -19.52 3.46
CA GLN A 144 -15.03 -20.90 3.64
C GLN A 144 -16.35 -20.93 4.40
N LYS A 145 -17.35 -21.58 3.81
CA LYS A 145 -18.67 -21.79 4.41
C LYS A 145 -18.98 -23.27 4.50
N ARG A 146 -19.33 -23.79 5.67
CA ARG A 146 -19.75 -25.18 5.80
C ARG A 146 -21.07 -25.43 5.04
N ILE A 147 -21.15 -26.51 4.28
CA ILE A 147 -22.31 -26.89 3.47
C ILE A 147 -22.72 -28.34 3.76
N LYS A 148 -23.12 -28.59 5.01
CA LYS A 148 -23.73 -29.83 5.55
C LYS A 148 -23.14 -31.16 5.06
#